data_AF-A0A5N1JH37-F1
#
_entry.id   AF-A0A5N1JH37-F1
#
_cell.length_a   1.000
_cell.length_b   1.000
_cell.length_c   1.000
_cell.angle_alpha   90.00
_cell.angle_beta   90.00
_cell.angle_gamma   90.00
#
_symmetry.space_group_name_H-M   'P 1'
#
loop_
_entity.id
_entity.type
_entity.pdbx_description
1 polymer ?
#
loop_
_entity_poly.entity_id
_entity_poly.type
_entity_poly.pdbx_seq_one_letter_code
_entity_poly.pdbx_strand_id
1 'polypeptide(L)'
;MRLLKLLLFFSQVLAWLTTCSAQSANEAIPPVANEYSEYLETVQKATFRYFRDFAHPVSGLAPERTATPNIVTTGGSGFGIMAIIVAADRRWVTRAEAVQQLQKMTGFLEKADRFHGAWPHWLDGNSGKVIPFSEHDNGGDLVETAFLVNGLLSARAYFDGTAAAEKDLRQRIDKLWREVEWDWYVRDGKLLWHWSPNHAWKMNHPLRGHDETLITYVLALGSPTHAIKPEVYQNTYQQSDHYTNGQTYFGYKLLLGFPMGGPLFFTHYSFLSLDPRLMQDEQTNYWEQNRNHTLINRAHCLQPRQAMFGYGPGNWGLTASDDYNFYDAHSPTNDNGTISPTAALSSFPYTPYYSMQVLRNLYLREGNRFFGPYGFYDAYNKGLNWYSNQYLAIDQGPIVVMMENYRSGLLWKLGEKTPELGTGLTKMGIKKPAYPTGFYAYAPDFRTGYIDLWKHPDWGAYVLDFAVKGTGAITLAVFDEAGREVRKLIDAKTYPEGMQQLAFQFPDGKYEFELVQGADKQRVKISLHQSVDNQ
;
A
#
# COMPACT_ATOMS: atom_id res chain seq x y z
N MET A 1 -12.67 -1.70 -87.59
CA MET A 1 -12.63 -3.15 -87.93
C MET A 1 -12.52 -3.94 -86.63
N ARG A 2 -13.54 -4.76 -86.35
CA ARG A 2 -13.61 -5.87 -85.34
C ARG A 2 -13.61 -5.48 -83.86
N LEU A 3 -14.79 -5.43 -83.22
CA LEU A 3 -15.56 -6.53 -82.56
C LEU A 3 -14.91 -6.98 -81.23
N LEU A 4 -15.47 -6.58 -80.08
CA LEU A 4 -16.61 -7.18 -79.33
C LEU A 4 -16.13 -8.26 -78.33
N LYS A 5 -16.25 -7.98 -77.03
CA LYS A 5 -16.72 -8.95 -76.02
C LYS A 5 -17.22 -8.22 -74.76
N LEU A 6 -18.46 -8.56 -74.44
CA LEU A 6 -19.38 -8.06 -73.42
C LEU A 6 -19.50 -9.16 -72.36
N LEU A 7 -19.43 -8.87 -71.05
CA LEU A 7 -19.92 -9.68 -69.90
C LEU A 7 -19.55 -8.89 -68.61
N LEU A 8 -20.46 -8.17 -67.95
CA LEU A 8 -21.56 -8.57 -67.04
C LEU A 8 -21.18 -8.41 -65.54
N PHE A 9 -21.96 -7.56 -64.84
CA PHE A 9 -22.21 -7.49 -63.39
C PHE A 9 -21.04 -7.12 -62.45
N PHE A 10 -21.16 -6.39 -61.33
CA PHE A 10 -22.27 -6.10 -60.43
C PHE A 10 -21.92 -4.77 -59.69
N SER A 11 -22.87 -3.86 -59.54
CA SER A 11 -22.75 -2.71 -58.65
C SER A 11 -22.81 -3.16 -57.19
N GLN A 12 -21.79 -2.85 -56.39
CA GLN A 12 -21.93 -2.81 -54.94
C GLN A 12 -21.36 -1.50 -54.41
N VAL A 13 -22.30 -0.60 -54.09
CA VAL A 13 -22.11 0.53 -53.18
C VAL A 13 -21.87 -0.08 -51.80
N LEU A 14 -20.62 -0.09 -51.35
CA LEU A 14 -20.30 -0.47 -49.97
C LEU A 14 -20.52 0.74 -49.07
N ALA A 15 -21.65 0.73 -48.36
CA ALA A 15 -21.92 1.63 -47.26
C ALA A 15 -20.85 1.39 -46.17
N TRP A 16 -19.99 2.38 -45.95
CA TRP A 16 -19.14 2.42 -44.76
C TRP A 16 -20.02 2.75 -43.57
N LEU A 17 -20.49 1.70 -42.90
CA LEU A 17 -20.97 1.77 -41.52
C LEU A 17 -19.78 2.17 -40.65
N THR A 18 -19.67 3.46 -40.33
CA THR A 18 -18.88 3.91 -39.18
C THR A 18 -19.56 3.39 -37.93
N THR A 19 -19.20 2.18 -37.51
CA THR A 19 -19.41 1.74 -36.13
C THR A 19 -18.65 2.70 -35.24
N CYS A 20 -19.39 3.59 -34.58
CA CYS A 20 -18.88 4.40 -33.49
C CYS A 20 -18.48 3.45 -32.37
N SER A 21 -17.20 3.04 -32.34
CA SER A 21 -16.63 2.41 -31.16
C SER A 21 -16.68 3.45 -30.06
N ALA A 22 -17.55 3.23 -29.06
CA ALA A 22 -17.57 4.01 -27.84
C ALA A 22 -16.20 3.88 -27.16
N GLN A 23 -15.36 4.85 -27.44
CA GLN A 23 -14.05 5.01 -26.82
C GLN A 23 -14.33 5.32 -25.35
N SER A 24 -13.98 4.40 -24.44
CA SER A 24 -13.84 4.71 -23.03
C SER A 24 -12.62 5.62 -22.86
N ALA A 25 -12.77 6.87 -23.28
CA ALA A 25 -11.84 7.92 -22.91
C ALA A 25 -12.11 8.23 -21.44
N ASN A 26 -11.37 7.56 -20.56
CA ASN A 26 -11.02 8.15 -19.28
C ASN A 26 -10.17 9.38 -19.64
N GLU A 27 -10.81 10.52 -19.91
CA GLU A 27 -10.09 11.78 -20.05
C GLU A 27 -9.31 11.97 -18.75
N ALA A 28 -7.98 11.99 -18.85
CA ALA A 28 -7.13 12.24 -17.71
C ALA A 28 -7.49 13.62 -17.17
N ILE A 29 -8.05 13.65 -15.96
CA ILE A 29 -8.41 14.91 -15.29
C ILE A 29 -7.09 15.68 -15.08
N PRO A 30 -6.95 16.88 -15.64
CA PRO A 30 -5.72 17.64 -15.50
C PRO A 30 -5.47 17.93 -14.01
N PRO A 31 -4.22 17.77 -13.54
CA PRO A 31 -3.93 17.97 -12.14
C PRO A 31 -4.24 19.40 -11.71
N VAL A 32 -4.91 19.55 -10.56
CA VAL A 32 -5.27 20.87 -10.01
C VAL A 32 -4.30 21.21 -8.88
N ALA A 33 -3.48 22.24 -9.05
CA ALA A 33 -2.68 22.77 -7.96
C ALA A 33 -3.58 23.33 -6.85
N ASN A 34 -3.47 22.78 -5.64
CA ASN A 34 -4.16 23.25 -4.44
C ASN A 34 -3.34 22.91 -3.18
N GLU A 35 -3.69 23.52 -2.05
CA GLU A 35 -2.97 23.34 -0.79
C GLU A 35 -2.81 21.87 -0.37
N TYR A 36 -3.81 21.01 -0.62
CA TYR A 36 -3.74 19.59 -0.25
C TYR A 36 -2.76 18.82 -1.11
N SER A 37 -2.75 19.09 -2.42
CA SER A 37 -1.75 18.52 -3.32
C SER A 37 -0.33 18.97 -2.95
N GLU A 38 -0.17 20.22 -2.50
CA GLU A 38 1.11 20.77 -2.02
C GLU A 38 1.55 20.14 -0.70
N TYR A 39 0.62 19.89 0.24
CA TYR A 39 0.92 19.16 1.48
C TYR A 39 1.41 17.73 1.18
N LEU A 40 0.71 17.00 0.32
CA LEU A 40 1.13 15.65 -0.09
C LEU A 40 2.51 15.67 -0.75
N GLU A 41 2.72 16.59 -1.69
CA GLU A 41 3.99 16.74 -2.41
C GLU A 41 5.14 17.09 -1.47
N THR A 42 4.94 18.05 -0.56
CA THR A 42 5.95 18.51 0.39
C THR A 42 6.38 17.40 1.33
N VAL A 43 5.40 16.70 1.92
CA VAL A 43 5.67 15.61 2.85
C VAL A 43 6.35 14.45 2.14
N GLN A 44 5.81 13.95 1.02
CA GLN A 44 6.42 12.81 0.32
C GLN A 44 7.83 13.14 -0.17
N LYS A 45 8.06 14.33 -0.73
CA LYS A 45 9.38 14.73 -1.25
C LYS A 45 10.40 14.93 -0.13
N ALA A 46 10.00 15.49 1.01
CA ALA A 46 10.86 15.58 2.18
C ALA A 46 11.19 14.19 2.73
N THR A 47 10.20 13.32 2.90
CA THR A 47 10.40 11.95 3.37
C THR A 47 11.29 11.12 2.44
N PHE A 48 11.14 11.27 1.11
CA PHE A 48 12.01 10.61 0.13
C PHE A 48 13.50 10.93 0.33
N ARG A 49 13.85 12.12 0.83
CA ARG A 49 15.25 12.50 1.08
C ARG A 49 15.95 11.58 2.07
N TYR A 50 15.22 10.89 2.96
CA TYR A 50 15.79 9.83 3.81
C TYR A 50 16.50 8.75 2.96
N PHE A 51 15.89 8.36 1.84
CA PHE A 51 16.38 7.30 0.97
C PHE A 51 17.32 7.80 -0.14
N ARG A 52 17.57 9.11 -0.23
CA ARG A 52 18.43 9.72 -1.24
C ARG A 52 19.62 10.44 -0.62
N ASP A 53 19.32 11.41 0.22
CA ASP A 53 20.31 12.30 0.83
C ASP A 53 20.94 11.67 2.07
N PHE A 54 20.15 10.87 2.83
CA PHE A 54 20.62 10.13 4.00
C PHE A 54 20.97 8.65 3.73
N ALA A 55 20.84 8.19 2.47
CA ALA A 55 21.24 6.84 2.10
C ALA A 55 22.74 6.63 2.38
N HIS A 56 23.11 5.41 2.80
CA HIS A 56 24.49 5.13 3.18
C HIS A 56 25.45 5.36 2.00
N PRO A 57 26.56 6.11 2.18
CA PRO A 57 27.36 6.61 1.07
C PRO A 57 28.11 5.53 0.29
N VAL A 58 28.33 4.33 0.85
CA VAL A 58 28.98 3.21 0.14
C VAL A 58 27.97 2.30 -0.54
N SER A 59 26.94 1.85 0.19
CA SER A 59 25.98 0.86 -0.27
C SER A 59 24.79 1.47 -1.02
N GLY A 60 24.45 2.73 -0.73
CA GLY A 60 23.20 3.34 -1.18
C GLY A 60 21.94 2.76 -0.50
N LEU A 61 22.10 1.83 0.44
CA LEU A 61 21.02 1.24 1.22
C LEU A 61 20.53 2.21 2.31
N ALA A 62 19.31 1.99 2.79
CA ALA A 62 18.70 2.80 3.83
C ALA A 62 19.32 2.45 5.20
N PRO A 63 19.88 3.43 5.93
CA PRO A 63 20.19 3.24 7.34
C PRO A 63 18.94 2.81 8.12
N GLU A 64 19.10 1.99 9.15
CA GLU A 64 18.01 1.60 10.06
C GLU A 64 17.36 2.82 10.69
N ARG A 65 18.20 3.69 11.26
CA ARG A 65 17.81 4.94 11.91
C ARG A 65 18.90 5.99 11.77
N THR A 66 18.52 7.25 11.95
CA THR A 66 19.47 8.37 11.88
C THR A 66 20.61 8.31 12.91
N ALA A 67 20.38 7.71 14.08
CA ALA A 67 21.39 7.61 15.15
C ALA A 67 22.51 6.61 14.85
N THR A 68 22.26 5.63 13.98
CA THR A 68 23.21 4.56 13.63
C THR A 68 23.38 4.47 12.11
N PRO A 69 23.91 5.53 11.47
CA PRO A 69 23.88 5.68 10.01
C PRO A 69 24.65 4.59 9.24
N ASN A 70 25.58 3.89 9.90
CA ASN A 70 26.35 2.79 9.29
C ASN A 70 25.62 1.43 9.34
N ILE A 71 24.57 1.29 10.16
CA ILE A 71 23.74 0.08 10.18
C ILE A 71 22.65 0.29 9.14
N VAL A 72 22.65 -0.50 8.07
CA VAL A 72 21.60 -0.47 7.05
C VAL A 72 20.65 -1.65 7.22
N THR A 73 19.36 -1.40 7.02
CA THR A 73 18.29 -2.41 7.13
C THR A 73 17.88 -2.91 5.76
N THR A 74 17.65 -4.21 5.63
CA THR A 74 17.29 -4.81 4.33
C THR A 74 15.83 -4.58 3.97
N GLY A 75 14.88 -4.77 4.89
CA GLY A 75 13.47 -4.51 4.61
C GLY A 75 13.16 -3.04 4.41
N GLY A 76 13.70 -2.17 5.28
CA GLY A 76 13.60 -0.72 5.09
C GLY A 76 14.25 -0.22 3.79
N SER A 77 15.33 -0.88 3.33
CA SER A 77 15.89 -0.63 2.00
C SER A 77 14.97 -1.06 0.86
N GLY A 78 14.20 -2.13 1.03
CA GLY A 78 13.13 -2.52 0.11
C GLY A 78 12.09 -1.42 -0.08
N PHE A 79 11.66 -0.80 1.02
CA PHE A 79 10.74 0.35 0.97
C PHE A 79 11.42 1.56 0.32
N GLY A 80 12.69 1.80 0.62
CA GLY A 80 13.50 2.85 -0.02
C GLY A 80 13.61 2.69 -1.54
N ILE A 81 13.76 1.47 -2.05
CA ILE A 81 13.74 1.19 -3.50
C ILE A 81 12.41 1.62 -4.12
N MET A 82 11.29 1.32 -3.46
CA MET A 82 9.97 1.77 -3.92
C MET A 82 9.84 3.30 -3.86
N ALA A 83 10.39 3.95 -2.82
CA ALA A 83 10.43 5.41 -2.74
C ALA A 83 11.26 6.05 -3.88
N ILE A 84 12.35 5.40 -4.33
CA ILE A 84 13.14 5.83 -5.50
C ILE A 84 12.31 5.73 -6.79
N ILE A 85 11.46 4.71 -6.94
CA ILE A 85 10.51 4.60 -8.05
C ILE A 85 9.55 5.79 -8.05
N VAL A 86 8.95 6.09 -6.89
CA VAL A 86 8.06 7.27 -6.74
C VAL A 86 8.78 8.55 -7.15
N ALA A 87 10.02 8.75 -6.68
CA ALA A 87 10.80 9.93 -7.00
C ALA A 87 11.14 10.06 -8.48
N ALA A 88 11.38 8.96 -9.19
CA ALA A 88 11.59 8.96 -10.64
C ALA A 88 10.28 9.31 -11.38
N ASP A 89 9.15 8.75 -10.95
CA ASP A 89 7.84 8.97 -11.57
C ASP A 89 7.35 10.40 -11.40
N ARG A 90 7.51 10.92 -10.17
CA ARG A 90 7.24 12.32 -9.79
C ARG A 90 8.30 13.30 -10.27
N ARG A 91 9.38 12.82 -10.90
CA ARG A 91 10.49 13.63 -11.44
C ARG A 91 11.22 14.47 -10.38
N TRP A 92 11.29 13.99 -9.14
CA TRP A 92 12.16 14.58 -8.10
C TRP A 92 13.64 14.28 -8.36
N VAL A 93 13.89 13.13 -8.98
CA VAL A 93 15.17 12.73 -9.57
C VAL A 93 14.93 12.31 -11.01
N THR A 94 15.97 12.37 -11.84
CA THR A 94 15.87 11.80 -13.18
C THR A 94 15.82 10.28 -13.12
N ARG A 95 15.20 9.66 -14.13
CA ARG A 95 15.18 8.20 -14.28
C ARG A 95 16.59 7.59 -14.30
N ALA A 96 17.55 8.29 -14.91
CA ALA A 96 18.94 7.86 -14.95
C ALA A 96 19.61 7.89 -13.57
N GLU A 97 19.40 8.94 -12.76
CA GLU A 97 19.92 9.03 -11.39
C GLU A 97 19.31 7.96 -10.47
N ALA A 98 18.03 7.64 -10.67
CA ALA A 98 17.37 6.55 -9.96
C ALA A 98 18.01 5.19 -10.30
N VAL A 99 18.20 4.89 -11.60
CA VAL A 99 18.86 3.65 -12.05
C VAL A 99 20.28 3.54 -11.50
N GLN A 100 21.06 4.63 -11.52
CA GLN A 100 22.43 4.63 -10.97
C GLN A 100 22.45 4.30 -9.47
N GLN A 101 21.53 4.88 -8.70
CA GLN A 101 21.42 4.55 -7.27
C GLN A 101 21.02 3.09 -7.06
N LEU A 102 20.08 2.56 -7.82
CA LEU A 102 19.64 1.17 -7.73
C LEU A 102 20.72 0.18 -8.18
N GLN A 103 21.55 0.54 -9.17
CA GLN A 103 22.73 -0.26 -9.56
C GLN A 103 23.78 -0.29 -8.46
N LYS A 104 23.97 0.81 -7.72
CA LYS A 104 24.84 0.84 -6.53
C LYS A 104 24.30 -0.08 -5.43
N MET A 105 23.00 0.00 -5.13
CA MET A 105 22.34 -0.86 -4.14
C MET A 105 22.45 -2.34 -4.51
N THR A 106 22.08 -2.71 -5.73
CA THR A 106 22.16 -4.11 -6.21
C THR A 106 23.60 -4.62 -6.27
N GLY A 107 24.55 -3.81 -6.74
CA GLY A 107 25.97 -4.18 -6.75
C GLY A 107 26.59 -4.34 -5.36
N PHE A 108 26.03 -3.70 -4.34
CA PHE A 108 26.39 -3.93 -2.94
C PHE A 108 25.74 -5.23 -2.41
N LEU A 109 24.44 -5.42 -2.63
CA LEU A 109 23.69 -6.60 -2.20
C LEU A 109 24.20 -7.92 -2.78
N GLU A 110 24.76 -7.89 -4.00
CA GLU A 110 25.46 -9.02 -4.63
C GLU A 110 26.69 -9.52 -3.85
N LYS A 111 27.30 -8.65 -3.03
CA LYS A 111 28.53 -8.93 -2.29
C LYS A 111 28.33 -9.03 -0.78
N ALA A 112 27.20 -8.52 -0.29
CA ALA A 112 26.84 -8.58 1.12
C ALA A 112 26.65 -10.04 1.57
N ASP A 113 26.79 -10.26 2.88
CA ASP A 113 26.53 -11.56 3.49
C ASP A 113 25.09 -12.00 3.19
N ARG A 114 24.96 -13.25 2.75
CA ARG A 114 23.68 -13.93 2.49
C ARG A 114 23.74 -15.34 3.07
N PHE A 115 22.60 -15.83 3.50
CA PHE A 115 22.45 -17.12 4.17
C PHE A 115 21.34 -17.88 3.44
N HIS A 116 21.71 -18.88 2.64
CA HIS A 116 20.77 -19.53 1.72
C HIS A 116 20.02 -18.51 0.84
N GLY A 117 20.77 -17.53 0.34
CA GLY A 117 20.25 -16.44 -0.47
C GLY A 117 19.45 -15.36 0.26
N ALA A 118 18.98 -15.58 1.49
CA ALA A 118 18.34 -14.54 2.28
C ALA A 118 19.39 -13.58 2.87
N TRP A 119 19.05 -12.30 2.98
CA TRP A 119 19.88 -11.32 3.66
C TRP A 119 19.54 -11.27 5.16
N PRO A 120 20.47 -10.85 6.02
CA PRO A 120 20.15 -10.54 7.41
C PRO A 120 19.27 -9.30 7.52
N HIS A 121 18.67 -9.11 8.70
CA HIS A 121 17.94 -7.89 9.04
C HIS A 121 18.85 -6.65 8.89
N TRP A 122 20.04 -6.69 9.52
CA TRP A 122 21.01 -5.61 9.48
C TRP A 122 22.33 -6.01 8.83
N LEU A 123 22.87 -5.06 8.05
CA LEU A 123 24.19 -5.11 7.45
C LEU A 123 24.99 -3.88 7.89
N ASP A 124 26.31 -4.04 8.01
CA ASP A 124 27.23 -2.91 8.00
C ASP A 124 27.26 -2.31 6.58
N GLY A 125 26.87 -1.05 6.46
CA GLY A 125 26.70 -0.37 5.17
C GLY A 125 28.01 -0.19 4.39
N ASN A 126 29.18 -0.34 5.02
CA ASN A 126 30.47 -0.20 4.37
C ASN A 126 30.96 -1.53 3.78
N SER A 127 30.84 -2.60 4.56
CA SER A 127 31.43 -3.90 4.25
C SER A 127 30.43 -4.92 3.71
N GLY A 128 29.14 -4.73 3.97
CA GLY A 128 28.10 -5.71 3.67
C GLY A 128 28.13 -6.91 4.61
N LYS A 129 28.78 -6.81 5.77
CA LYS A 129 28.80 -7.86 6.79
C LYS A 129 27.56 -7.82 7.67
N VAL A 130 27.07 -8.99 8.07
CA VAL A 130 25.94 -9.07 9.01
C VAL A 130 26.26 -8.34 10.30
N ILE A 131 25.33 -7.51 10.75
CA ILE A 131 25.29 -7.00 12.12
C ILE A 131 24.17 -7.78 12.83
N PRO A 132 24.48 -8.60 13.85
CA PRO A 132 23.46 -9.34 14.57
C PRO A 132 22.38 -8.43 15.15
N PHE A 133 21.11 -8.74 14.90
CA PHE A 133 19.97 -8.05 15.52
C PHE A 133 19.81 -8.50 16.99
N SER A 134 20.15 -9.76 17.27
CA SER A 134 20.26 -10.31 18.62
C SER A 134 21.33 -11.42 18.66
N GLU A 135 21.57 -12.03 19.83
CA GLU A 135 22.55 -13.12 19.97
C GLU A 135 22.32 -14.28 18.97
N HIS A 136 21.06 -14.64 18.72
CA HIS A 136 20.70 -15.78 17.88
C HIS A 136 20.21 -15.39 16.49
N ASP A 137 20.01 -14.09 16.26
CA ASP A 137 19.64 -13.52 14.97
C ASP A 137 20.86 -12.84 14.32
N ASN A 138 21.73 -13.68 13.77
CA ASN A 138 22.98 -13.31 13.11
C ASN A 138 23.14 -14.00 11.74
N GLY A 139 22.02 -14.40 11.14
CA GLY A 139 21.95 -15.06 9.85
C GLY A 139 20.90 -14.42 8.96
N GLY A 140 20.21 -15.21 8.12
CA GLY A 140 19.23 -14.64 7.20
C GLY A 140 17.88 -14.45 7.88
N ASP A 141 17.28 -13.29 7.60
CA ASP A 141 15.92 -12.90 7.97
C ASP A 141 15.04 -12.95 6.72
N LEU A 142 14.07 -13.86 6.70
CA LEU A 142 13.23 -14.10 5.54
C LEU A 142 12.18 -13.00 5.30
N VAL A 143 11.72 -12.34 6.37
CA VAL A 143 10.70 -11.28 6.29
C VAL A 143 11.33 -10.01 5.73
N GLU A 144 12.49 -9.62 6.27
CA GLU A 144 13.24 -8.46 5.77
C GLU A 144 13.71 -8.71 4.33
N THR A 145 14.13 -9.94 4.01
CA THR A 145 14.41 -10.36 2.63
C THR A 145 13.18 -10.21 1.73
N ALA A 146 11.99 -10.57 2.19
CA ALA A 146 10.76 -10.41 1.41
C ALA A 146 10.44 -8.95 1.12
N PHE A 147 10.57 -8.06 2.10
CA PHE A 147 10.41 -6.61 1.89
C PHE A 147 11.43 -6.05 0.90
N LEU A 148 12.71 -6.44 1.02
CA LEU A 148 13.77 -6.06 0.08
C LEU A 148 13.47 -6.52 -1.34
N VAL A 149 13.17 -7.80 -1.51
CA VAL A 149 12.86 -8.42 -2.80
C VAL A 149 11.63 -7.79 -3.42
N ASN A 150 10.59 -7.48 -2.64
CA ASN A 150 9.40 -6.81 -3.13
C ASN A 150 9.74 -5.44 -3.78
N GLY A 151 10.61 -4.67 -3.13
CA GLY A 151 11.14 -3.42 -3.67
C GLY A 151 11.94 -3.64 -4.96
N LEU A 152 12.85 -4.61 -4.96
CA LEU A 152 13.65 -4.97 -6.14
C LEU A 152 12.77 -5.37 -7.33
N LEU A 153 11.78 -6.25 -7.14
CA LEU A 153 10.89 -6.68 -8.22
C LEU A 153 10.04 -5.52 -8.75
N SER A 154 9.62 -4.61 -7.89
CA SER A 154 8.93 -3.38 -8.28
C SER A 154 9.83 -2.48 -9.14
N ALA A 155 11.12 -2.34 -8.79
CA ALA A 155 12.09 -1.63 -9.62
C ALA A 155 12.32 -2.33 -10.96
N ARG A 156 12.41 -3.66 -10.99
CA ARG A 156 12.53 -4.43 -12.24
C ARG A 156 11.32 -4.20 -13.15
N ALA A 157 10.12 -4.09 -12.59
CA ALA A 157 8.89 -3.82 -13.32
C ALA A 157 8.79 -2.37 -13.83
N TYR A 158 9.31 -1.39 -13.07
CA TYR A 158 9.24 0.04 -13.44
C TYR A 158 10.34 0.48 -14.42
N PHE A 159 11.56 -0.01 -14.21
CA PHE A 159 12.72 0.29 -15.05
C PHE A 159 12.81 -0.68 -16.24
N ASP A 160 11.81 -0.63 -17.12
CA ASP A 160 11.58 -1.52 -18.26
C ASP A 160 12.16 -1.05 -19.61
N GLY A 161 12.92 0.05 -19.60
CA GLY A 161 13.49 0.67 -20.80
C GLY A 161 14.56 -0.20 -21.49
N THR A 162 14.87 0.16 -22.74
CA THR A 162 15.85 -0.56 -23.58
C THR A 162 17.29 -0.12 -23.36
N ALA A 163 17.53 0.94 -22.57
CA ALA A 163 18.86 1.42 -22.24
C ALA A 163 19.69 0.35 -21.52
N ALA A 164 20.99 0.30 -21.82
CA ALA A 164 21.88 -0.73 -21.28
C ALA A 164 21.90 -0.77 -19.74
N ALA A 165 21.84 0.40 -19.09
CA ALA A 165 21.81 0.50 -17.62
C ALA A 165 20.54 -0.10 -17.01
N GLU A 166 19.36 0.13 -17.61
CA GLU A 166 18.11 -0.48 -17.13
C GLU A 166 18.10 -1.99 -17.39
N LYS A 167 18.64 -2.45 -18.53
CA LYS A 167 18.78 -3.88 -18.80
C LYS A 167 19.70 -4.57 -17.78
N ASP A 168 20.85 -3.97 -17.48
CA ASP A 168 21.79 -4.46 -16.46
C ASP A 168 21.10 -4.51 -15.08
N LEU A 169 20.43 -3.43 -14.67
CA LEU A 169 19.67 -3.39 -13.41
C LEU A 169 18.64 -4.53 -13.32
N ARG A 170 17.83 -4.75 -14.36
CA ARG A 170 16.84 -5.82 -14.39
C ARG A 170 17.48 -7.21 -14.28
N GLN A 171 18.62 -7.43 -14.92
CA GLN A 171 19.34 -8.71 -14.88
C GLN A 171 19.92 -8.99 -13.48
N ARG A 172 20.48 -7.98 -12.83
CA ARG A 172 20.99 -8.09 -11.45
C ARG A 172 19.87 -8.43 -10.47
N ILE A 173 18.74 -7.72 -10.58
CA ILE A 173 17.57 -7.97 -9.74
C ILE A 173 17.06 -9.40 -9.95
N ASP A 174 16.90 -9.84 -11.20
CA ASP A 174 16.39 -11.19 -11.51
C ASP A 174 17.29 -12.28 -10.92
N LYS A 175 18.62 -12.09 -11.01
CA LYS A 175 19.59 -12.99 -10.38
C LYS A 175 19.42 -13.03 -8.86
N LEU A 176 19.46 -11.85 -8.21
CA LEU A 176 19.34 -11.73 -6.75
C LEU A 176 18.07 -12.40 -6.22
N TRP A 177 16.94 -12.18 -6.88
CA TRP A 177 15.64 -12.78 -6.57
C TRP A 177 15.66 -14.31 -6.67
N ARG A 178 16.16 -14.85 -7.79
CA ARG A 178 16.19 -16.29 -8.05
C ARG A 178 17.10 -17.07 -7.11
N GLU A 179 18.07 -16.40 -6.51
CA GLU A 179 19.03 -17.01 -5.56
C GLU A 179 18.48 -17.11 -4.14
N VAL A 180 17.33 -16.52 -3.81
CA VAL A 180 16.73 -16.66 -2.48
C VAL A 180 16.12 -18.06 -2.33
N GLU A 181 16.66 -18.87 -1.41
CA GLU A 181 16.22 -20.25 -1.17
C GLU A 181 15.04 -20.29 -0.18
N TRP A 182 13.84 -19.85 -0.59
CA TRP A 182 12.67 -19.81 0.31
C TRP A 182 12.29 -21.18 0.89
N ASP A 183 12.52 -22.25 0.12
CA ASP A 183 12.30 -23.63 0.54
C ASP A 183 13.28 -24.12 1.61
N TRP A 184 14.49 -23.56 1.68
CA TRP A 184 15.43 -23.82 2.79
C TRP A 184 14.84 -23.43 4.14
N TYR A 185 14.08 -22.33 4.18
CA TYR A 185 13.44 -21.80 5.39
C TYR A 185 12.20 -22.58 5.83
N VAL A 186 11.87 -23.68 5.14
CA VAL A 186 10.82 -24.60 5.56
C VAL A 186 11.41 -25.66 6.48
N ARG A 187 10.94 -25.67 7.73
CA ARG A 187 11.29 -26.69 8.72
C ARG A 187 10.04 -27.26 9.37
N ASP A 188 9.97 -28.58 9.45
CA ASP A 188 8.85 -29.31 10.07
C ASP A 188 7.47 -28.89 9.48
N GLY A 189 7.46 -28.63 8.17
CA GLY A 189 6.27 -28.19 7.43
C GLY A 189 5.89 -26.71 7.63
N LYS A 190 6.72 -25.94 8.34
CA LYS A 190 6.48 -24.52 8.65
C LYS A 190 7.52 -23.61 8.03
N LEU A 191 7.10 -22.43 7.57
CA LEU A 191 8.02 -21.38 7.15
C LEU A 191 8.54 -20.63 8.37
N LEU A 192 9.86 -20.61 8.55
CA LEU A 192 10.51 -19.94 9.67
C LEU A 192 11.09 -18.59 9.25
N TRP A 193 11.08 -17.64 10.18
CA TRP A 193 11.57 -16.29 9.99
C TRP A 193 13.10 -16.25 9.83
N HIS A 194 13.83 -16.99 10.68
CA HIS A 194 15.28 -16.87 10.80
C HIS A 194 16.00 -18.20 10.59
N TRP A 195 17.21 -18.11 10.03
CA TRP A 195 18.20 -19.18 10.05
C TRP A 195 19.61 -18.60 10.25
N SER A 196 20.41 -19.23 11.11
CA SER A 196 21.78 -18.82 11.41
C SER A 196 22.79 -19.92 11.10
N PRO A 197 23.97 -19.60 10.54
CA PRO A 197 25.05 -20.59 10.39
C PRO A 197 25.62 -21.07 11.74
N ASN A 198 25.54 -20.24 12.78
CA ASN A 198 26.10 -20.52 14.11
C ASN A 198 25.07 -21.12 15.07
N HIS A 199 23.78 -20.86 14.85
CA HIS A 199 22.70 -21.24 15.74
C HIS A 199 21.59 -22.06 15.05
N ALA A 200 21.74 -22.34 13.75
CA ALA A 200 20.75 -23.00 12.92
C ALA A 200 19.36 -22.36 13.11
N TRP A 201 18.42 -23.12 13.65
CA TRP A 201 17.02 -22.72 13.82
C TRP A 201 16.68 -22.32 15.26
N LYS A 202 17.67 -21.94 16.08
CA LYS A 202 17.47 -21.67 17.52
C LYS A 202 16.43 -20.57 17.80
N MET A 203 16.31 -19.59 16.90
CA MET A 203 15.24 -18.58 16.96
C MET A 203 13.84 -19.20 16.92
N ASN A 204 13.68 -20.32 16.19
CA ASN A 204 12.47 -21.15 16.14
C ASN A 204 11.17 -20.32 16.07
N HIS A 205 11.11 -19.40 15.11
CA HIS A 205 10.03 -18.44 14.98
C HIS A 205 9.25 -18.69 13.67
N PRO A 206 8.17 -19.48 13.68
CA PRO A 206 7.32 -19.67 12.51
C PRO A 206 6.53 -18.40 12.18
N LEU A 207 6.37 -18.11 10.89
CA LEU A 207 5.62 -16.95 10.40
C LEU A 207 4.11 -17.21 10.44
N ARG A 208 3.45 -16.81 11.52
CA ARG A 208 2.03 -17.11 11.78
C ARG A 208 1.18 -15.86 11.57
N GLY A 209 0.11 -15.98 10.80
CA GLY A 209 -0.74 -14.85 10.47
C GLY A 209 -1.86 -14.61 11.48
N HIS A 210 -2.62 -13.54 11.38
CA HIS A 210 -2.46 -12.46 10.40
C HIS A 210 -1.62 -11.33 11.00
N ASP A 211 -0.54 -10.99 10.31
CA ASP A 211 0.45 -9.98 10.68
C ASP A 211 1.07 -9.35 9.41
N GLU A 212 2.22 -8.67 9.53
CA GLU A 212 2.91 -8.00 8.43
C GLU A 212 3.52 -8.94 7.38
N THR A 213 3.57 -10.25 7.63
CA THR A 213 4.44 -11.20 6.91
C THR A 213 3.80 -11.83 5.67
N LEU A 214 2.59 -11.42 5.29
CA LEU A 214 1.84 -11.98 4.15
C LEU A 214 2.65 -12.01 2.83
N ILE A 215 3.38 -10.93 2.52
CA ILE A 215 4.20 -10.82 1.30
C ILE A 215 5.32 -11.86 1.25
N THR A 216 5.83 -12.31 2.41
CA THR A 216 6.84 -13.37 2.50
C THR A 216 6.29 -14.67 1.91
N TYR A 217 5.04 -15.02 2.22
CA TYR A 217 4.38 -16.19 1.63
C TYR A 217 4.09 -16.02 0.14
N VAL A 218 3.63 -14.83 -0.27
CA VAL A 218 3.39 -14.53 -1.69
C VAL A 218 4.67 -14.72 -2.50
N LEU A 219 5.79 -14.18 -2.04
CA LEU A 219 7.08 -14.32 -2.72
C LEU A 219 7.61 -15.76 -2.63
N ALA A 220 7.57 -16.39 -1.47
CA ALA A 220 8.02 -17.78 -1.31
C ALA A 220 7.26 -18.76 -2.23
N LEU A 221 5.96 -18.57 -2.43
CA LEU A 221 5.16 -19.35 -3.37
C LEU A 221 5.37 -18.92 -4.83
N GLY A 222 5.65 -17.63 -5.05
CA GLY A 222 5.92 -17.02 -6.35
C GLY A 222 7.31 -17.31 -6.91
N SER A 223 8.24 -17.81 -6.09
CA SER A 223 9.61 -18.12 -6.52
C SER A 223 9.64 -19.14 -7.67
N PRO A 224 10.39 -18.88 -8.75
CA PRO A 224 10.52 -19.84 -9.87
C PRO A 224 11.59 -20.91 -9.64
N THR A 225 12.44 -20.75 -8.63
CA THR A 225 13.62 -21.61 -8.37
C THR A 225 13.52 -22.36 -7.06
N HIS A 226 13.02 -21.68 -6.02
CA HIS A 226 13.00 -22.18 -4.64
C HIS A 226 11.61 -21.98 -4.03
N ALA A 227 10.58 -22.46 -4.71
CA ALA A 227 9.21 -22.30 -4.25
C ALA A 227 8.90 -23.19 -3.05
N ILE A 228 8.25 -22.63 -2.03
CA ILE A 228 7.60 -23.47 -1.01
C ILE A 228 6.34 -24.14 -1.58
N LYS A 229 5.82 -25.15 -0.88
CA LYS A 229 4.53 -25.75 -1.24
C LYS A 229 3.36 -24.97 -0.61
N PRO A 230 2.18 -24.90 -1.26
CA PRO A 230 0.99 -24.22 -0.73
C PRO A 230 0.59 -24.66 0.69
N GLU A 231 0.81 -25.92 1.03
CA GLU A 231 0.48 -26.46 2.36
C GLU A 231 1.30 -25.81 3.47
N VAL A 232 2.49 -25.28 3.18
CA VAL A 232 3.31 -24.56 4.18
C VAL A 232 2.62 -23.27 4.62
N TYR A 233 2.02 -22.52 3.68
CA TYR A 233 1.21 -21.34 3.99
C TYR A 233 -0.02 -21.72 4.83
N GLN A 234 -0.75 -22.75 4.40
CA GLN A 234 -1.94 -23.23 5.11
C GLN A 234 -1.59 -23.68 6.54
N ASN A 235 -0.52 -24.45 6.72
CA ASN A 235 -0.14 -25.06 8.00
C ASN A 235 0.59 -24.12 8.97
N THR A 236 1.02 -22.94 8.51
CA THR A 236 1.80 -22.00 9.33
C THR A 236 1.05 -20.69 9.51
N TYR A 237 0.75 -19.99 8.41
CA TYR A 237 0.14 -18.67 8.47
C TYR A 237 -1.31 -18.75 8.94
N GLN A 238 -2.09 -19.68 8.37
CA GLN A 238 -3.51 -19.83 8.70
C GLN A 238 -3.76 -20.62 10.00
N GLN A 239 -2.78 -21.42 10.46
CA GLN A 239 -2.84 -22.16 11.74
C GLN A 239 -2.23 -21.35 12.90
N SER A 240 -2.70 -20.11 13.05
CA SER A 240 -2.32 -19.25 14.17
C SER A 240 -3.41 -19.12 15.22
N ASP A 241 -3.02 -18.90 16.48
CA ASP A 241 -3.95 -18.57 17.57
C ASP A 241 -4.57 -17.18 17.45
N HIS A 242 -4.01 -16.33 16.58
CA HIS A 242 -4.51 -15.00 16.26
C HIS A 242 -4.81 -14.82 14.76
N TYR A 243 -4.94 -15.91 13.99
CA TYR A 243 -5.29 -15.80 12.57
C TYR A 243 -6.74 -15.38 12.41
N THR A 244 -7.67 -16.15 12.96
CA THR A 244 -9.11 -15.84 12.91
C THR A 244 -9.52 -14.94 14.07
N ASN A 245 -10.20 -13.84 13.74
CA ASN A 245 -10.77 -12.93 14.72
C ASN A 245 -12.32 -13.00 14.68
N GLY A 246 -12.91 -12.41 13.64
CA GLY A 246 -14.35 -12.40 13.39
C GLY A 246 -15.16 -11.42 14.25
N GLN A 247 -14.54 -10.67 15.16
CA GLN A 247 -15.21 -9.74 16.07
C GLN A 247 -15.50 -8.39 15.41
N THR A 248 -16.41 -7.64 16.03
CA THR A 248 -16.74 -6.27 15.64
C THR A 248 -16.23 -5.30 16.70
N TYR A 249 -15.41 -4.33 16.30
CA TYR A 249 -14.88 -3.27 17.16
C TYR A 249 -15.35 -1.93 16.62
N PHE A 250 -16.01 -1.13 17.47
CA PHE A 250 -16.52 0.19 17.09
C PHE A 250 -17.37 0.15 15.80
N GLY A 251 -18.18 -0.89 15.62
CA GLY A 251 -19.02 -1.07 14.42
C GLY A 251 -18.31 -1.64 13.18
N TYR A 252 -17.00 -1.85 13.22
CA TYR A 252 -16.23 -2.43 12.11
C TYR A 252 -15.88 -3.89 12.38
N LYS A 253 -16.21 -4.78 11.45
CA LYS A 253 -15.88 -6.20 11.54
C LYS A 253 -14.43 -6.42 11.12
N LEU A 254 -13.67 -7.15 11.94
CA LEU A 254 -12.31 -7.56 11.63
C LEU A 254 -12.26 -9.08 11.54
N LEU A 255 -11.96 -9.61 10.36
CA LEU A 255 -12.03 -11.06 10.11
C LEU A 255 -10.75 -11.77 10.56
N LEU A 256 -9.61 -11.12 10.41
CA LEU A 256 -8.31 -11.68 10.74
C LEU A 256 -7.57 -10.87 11.82
N GLY A 257 -6.60 -11.51 12.47
CA GLY A 257 -5.58 -10.84 13.29
C GLY A 257 -5.94 -10.69 14.77
N PHE A 258 -5.07 -10.01 15.49
CA PHE A 258 -5.19 -9.76 16.93
C PHE A 258 -6.48 -9.00 17.29
N PRO A 259 -6.91 -9.00 18.56
CA PRO A 259 -7.96 -8.10 19.03
C PRO A 259 -7.67 -6.65 18.63
N MET A 260 -8.64 -5.98 18.01
CA MET A 260 -8.47 -4.63 17.43
C MET A 260 -7.33 -4.50 16.39
N GLY A 261 -6.85 -5.62 15.84
CA GLY A 261 -5.94 -5.73 14.70
C GLY A 261 -4.44 -5.68 15.01
N GLY A 262 -4.02 -5.10 16.14
CA GLY A 262 -2.61 -4.88 16.45
C GLY A 262 -2.06 -3.56 15.89
N PRO A 263 -0.72 -3.39 15.83
CA PRO A 263 -0.08 -2.22 15.24
C PRO A 263 -0.49 -1.98 13.78
N LEU A 264 -0.64 -0.72 13.38
CA LEU A 264 -1.28 -0.42 12.10
C LEU A 264 -0.41 -0.77 10.87
N PHE A 265 0.91 -0.90 11.04
CA PHE A 265 1.84 -1.29 9.98
C PHE A 265 1.55 -2.67 9.36
N PHE A 266 0.80 -3.54 10.05
CA PHE A 266 0.30 -4.81 9.49
C PHE A 266 -0.54 -4.60 8.23
N THR A 267 -1.19 -3.44 8.08
CA THR A 267 -1.95 -3.06 6.89
C THR A 267 -1.11 -2.37 5.81
N HIS A 268 0.20 -2.17 6.04
CA HIS A 268 1.07 -1.38 5.18
C HIS A 268 2.13 -2.23 4.48
N TYR A 269 2.99 -2.93 5.21
CA TYR A 269 4.26 -3.45 4.66
C TYR A 269 4.07 -4.46 3.54
N SER A 270 3.17 -5.44 3.74
CA SER A 270 2.82 -6.40 2.70
C SER A 270 2.08 -5.76 1.52
N PHE A 271 1.39 -4.64 1.75
CA PHE A 271 0.47 -4.01 0.81
C PHE A 271 1.07 -2.80 0.09
N LEU A 272 2.40 -2.61 0.17
CA LEU A 272 3.08 -1.56 -0.59
C LEU A 272 3.00 -1.82 -2.11
N SER A 273 3.11 -3.08 -2.53
CA SER A 273 2.97 -3.51 -3.93
C SER A 273 1.76 -4.44 -4.15
N LEU A 274 1.34 -5.20 -3.14
CA LEU A 274 0.10 -5.98 -3.22
C LEU A 274 -1.07 -5.03 -3.14
N ASP A 275 -1.95 -5.06 -4.14
CA ASP A 275 -3.17 -4.26 -4.15
C ASP A 275 -4.30 -4.98 -3.41
N PRO A 276 -4.64 -4.59 -2.17
CA PRO A 276 -5.67 -5.27 -1.40
C PRO A 276 -7.06 -5.18 -2.05
N ARG A 277 -7.29 -4.25 -3.00
CA ARG A 277 -8.56 -4.14 -3.76
C ARG A 277 -8.77 -5.33 -4.70
N LEU A 278 -7.69 -6.01 -5.07
CA LEU A 278 -7.68 -7.15 -5.98
C LEU A 278 -7.51 -8.49 -5.25
N MET A 279 -7.66 -8.50 -3.91
CA MET A 279 -7.35 -9.66 -3.08
C MET A 279 -8.56 -10.08 -2.23
N GLN A 280 -9.02 -11.30 -2.47
CA GLN A 280 -9.97 -12.02 -1.64
C GLN A 280 -9.67 -13.51 -1.67
N ASP A 281 -9.74 -14.16 -0.51
CA ASP A 281 -9.79 -15.62 -0.37
C ASP A 281 -11.12 -16.07 0.27
N GLU A 282 -11.19 -17.32 0.73
CA GLU A 282 -12.38 -17.87 1.38
C GLU A 282 -12.70 -17.22 2.73
N GLN A 283 -11.69 -16.70 3.43
CA GLN A 283 -11.80 -16.16 4.78
C GLN A 283 -11.94 -14.64 4.79
N THR A 284 -11.37 -13.93 3.82
CA THR A 284 -11.21 -12.48 3.90
C THR A 284 -11.18 -11.76 2.56
N ASN A 285 -11.79 -10.57 2.56
CA ASN A 285 -11.55 -9.51 1.59
C ASN A 285 -10.48 -8.56 2.16
N TYR A 286 -9.32 -8.48 1.53
CA TYR A 286 -8.16 -7.80 2.12
C TYR A 286 -8.30 -6.26 2.10
N TRP A 287 -9.08 -5.70 1.16
CA TRP A 287 -9.43 -4.27 1.19
C TRP A 287 -10.27 -3.93 2.42
N GLU A 288 -11.31 -4.73 2.67
CA GLU A 288 -12.16 -4.56 3.85
C GLU A 288 -11.37 -4.75 5.15
N GLN A 289 -10.53 -5.79 5.23
CA GLN A 289 -9.67 -6.05 6.40
C GLN A 289 -8.78 -4.83 6.71
N ASN A 290 -8.02 -4.33 5.75
CA ASN A 290 -7.07 -3.24 5.97
C ASN A 290 -7.78 -1.90 6.28
N ARG A 291 -8.87 -1.61 5.57
CA ARG A 291 -9.70 -0.42 5.84
C ARG A 291 -10.31 -0.48 7.24
N ASN A 292 -10.87 -1.61 7.63
CA ASN A 292 -11.51 -1.75 8.93
C ASN A 292 -10.49 -1.71 10.08
N HIS A 293 -9.30 -2.33 9.93
CA HIS A 293 -8.22 -2.20 10.92
C HIS A 293 -7.79 -0.73 11.09
N THR A 294 -7.64 0.01 10.00
CA THR A 294 -7.36 1.47 10.03
C THR A 294 -8.46 2.23 10.78
N LEU A 295 -9.72 1.98 10.47
CA LEU A 295 -10.85 2.64 11.12
C LEU A 295 -10.98 2.28 12.60
N ILE A 296 -10.63 1.05 13.00
CA ILE A 296 -10.59 0.61 14.40
C ILE A 296 -9.48 1.33 15.17
N ASN A 297 -8.29 1.45 14.58
CA ASN A 297 -7.17 2.18 15.18
C ASN A 297 -7.56 3.64 15.44
N ARG A 298 -8.13 4.32 14.43
CA ARG A 298 -8.68 5.67 14.57
C ARG A 298 -9.80 5.73 15.62
N ALA A 299 -10.78 4.83 15.55
CA ALA A 299 -11.95 4.85 16.44
C ALA A 299 -11.56 4.65 17.90
N HIS A 300 -10.53 3.84 18.20
CA HIS A 300 -9.94 3.73 19.52
C HIS A 300 -9.39 5.06 20.01
N CYS A 301 -8.58 5.75 19.19
CA CYS A 301 -8.01 7.05 19.56
C CYS A 301 -9.08 8.12 19.81
N LEU A 302 -10.25 8.00 19.18
CA LEU A 302 -11.38 8.93 19.33
C LEU A 302 -12.32 8.59 20.50
N GLN A 303 -12.05 7.54 21.27
CA GLN A 303 -12.86 7.24 22.45
C GLN A 303 -12.68 8.34 23.52
N PRO A 304 -13.74 8.72 24.26
CA PRO A 304 -13.67 9.78 25.25
C PRO A 304 -12.54 9.61 26.28
N ARG A 305 -12.26 8.36 26.69
CA ARG A 305 -11.17 8.07 27.64
C ARG A 305 -9.79 8.43 27.10
N GLN A 306 -9.58 8.35 25.79
CA GLN A 306 -8.28 8.61 25.16
C GLN A 306 -8.02 10.10 24.91
N ALA A 307 -9.00 10.97 25.17
CA ALA A 307 -8.79 12.42 25.14
C ALA A 307 -7.68 12.87 26.10
N MET A 308 -7.39 12.09 27.15
CA MET A 308 -6.28 12.35 28.08
C MET A 308 -4.88 12.33 27.42
N PHE A 309 -4.73 11.64 26.29
CA PHE A 309 -3.48 11.61 25.51
C PHE A 309 -3.39 12.76 24.49
N GLY A 310 -4.41 13.62 24.41
CA GLY A 310 -4.49 14.67 23.38
C GLY A 310 -4.79 14.13 21.98
N TYR A 311 -5.40 12.94 21.90
CA TYR A 311 -5.87 12.35 20.64
C TYR A 311 -7.10 13.08 20.11
N GLY A 312 -7.33 12.97 18.80
CA GLY A 312 -8.47 13.59 18.14
C GLY A 312 -8.53 13.31 16.64
N PRO A 313 -9.49 13.89 15.89
CA PRO A 313 -9.66 13.62 14.47
C PRO A 313 -8.41 13.89 13.61
N GLY A 314 -7.62 14.92 13.98
CA GLY A 314 -6.31 15.22 13.37
C GLY A 314 -5.11 14.68 14.15
N ASN A 315 -5.32 13.86 15.19
CA ASN A 315 -4.23 13.31 15.98
C ASN A 315 -4.54 11.87 16.44
N TRP A 316 -4.29 10.91 15.55
CA TRP A 316 -4.47 9.47 15.78
C TRP A 316 -3.44 8.69 14.96
N GLY A 317 -3.25 7.42 15.31
CA GLY A 317 -2.34 6.52 14.59
C GLY A 317 -1.37 5.85 15.55
N LEU A 318 -1.69 4.59 15.91
CA LEU A 318 -0.86 3.76 16.79
C LEU A 318 -0.17 2.66 15.98
N THR A 319 1.15 2.65 15.99
CA THR A 319 1.97 1.62 15.37
C THR A 319 3.30 1.44 16.12
N ALA A 320 4.03 0.37 15.82
CA ALA A 320 5.39 0.20 16.32
C ALA A 320 6.29 1.34 15.84
N SER A 321 7.10 1.90 16.75
CA SER A 321 7.98 3.06 16.51
C SER A 321 8.88 3.31 17.72
N ASP A 322 9.78 4.30 17.63
CA ASP A 322 10.44 4.89 18.78
C ASP A 322 9.43 5.29 19.87
N ASP A 323 9.85 5.15 21.12
CA ASP A 323 9.08 5.56 22.29
C ASP A 323 9.95 6.38 23.26
N TYR A 324 9.32 7.11 24.18
CA TYR A 324 10.04 7.84 25.24
C TYR A 324 10.98 6.93 26.04
N ASN A 325 10.65 5.64 26.10
CA ASN A 325 11.47 4.59 26.70
C ASN A 325 12.05 3.63 25.64
N PHE A 326 12.61 4.17 24.55
CA PHE A 326 13.30 3.50 23.45
C PHE A 326 12.41 3.10 22.26
N TYR A 327 11.68 1.98 22.33
CA TYR A 327 10.87 1.47 21.22
C TYR A 327 9.74 0.60 21.77
N ASP A 328 8.54 0.71 21.21
CA ASP A 328 7.41 -0.14 21.58
C ASP A 328 6.46 -0.41 20.39
N ALA A 329 5.75 -1.52 20.44
CA ALA A 329 4.77 -1.94 19.44
C ALA A 329 3.38 -1.36 19.77
N HIS A 330 3.21 -0.05 19.59
CA HIS A 330 1.96 0.61 19.93
C HIS A 330 0.79 0.11 19.07
N SER A 331 -0.36 -0.07 19.73
CA SER A 331 -1.61 -0.54 19.12
C SER A 331 -2.80 -0.16 20.00
N PRO A 332 -4.05 -0.33 19.56
CA PRO A 332 -5.21 -0.12 20.42
C PRO A 332 -5.20 -0.94 21.74
N THR A 333 -4.49 -2.07 21.77
CA THR A 333 -4.29 -2.90 22.97
C THR A 333 -3.01 -2.61 23.75
N ASN A 334 -2.10 -1.80 23.19
CA ASN A 334 -0.87 -1.33 23.82
C ASN A 334 -0.69 0.17 23.52
N ASP A 335 -1.39 1.00 24.30
CA ASP A 335 -1.51 2.44 24.05
C ASP A 335 -1.03 3.22 25.28
N ASN A 336 0.07 3.95 25.14
CA ASN A 336 0.69 4.77 26.17
C ASN A 336 0.62 6.28 25.87
N GLY A 337 -0.13 6.69 24.83
CA GLY A 337 -0.19 8.09 24.39
C GLY A 337 0.76 8.47 23.24
N THR A 338 1.62 7.55 22.78
CA THR A 338 2.57 7.81 21.70
C THR A 338 1.90 7.67 20.32
N ILE A 339 2.03 8.72 19.50
CA ILE A 339 1.54 8.79 18.11
C ILE A 339 2.70 8.70 17.13
N SER A 340 2.52 7.90 16.09
CA SER A 340 3.49 7.70 15.02
C SER A 340 2.89 8.13 13.69
N PRO A 341 3.43 9.14 12.98
CA PRO A 341 2.88 9.64 11.72
C PRO A 341 2.65 8.56 10.68
N THR A 342 3.56 7.58 10.57
CA THR A 342 3.46 6.52 9.58
C THR A 342 2.15 5.73 9.69
N ALA A 343 1.57 5.59 10.89
CA ALA A 343 0.29 4.89 11.05
C ALA A 343 -0.82 5.54 10.21
N ALA A 344 -1.08 6.83 10.43
CA ALA A 344 -2.15 7.53 9.73
C ALA A 344 -1.78 7.89 8.29
N LEU A 345 -0.53 8.29 8.04
CA LEU A 345 -0.09 8.71 6.71
C LEU A 345 0.04 7.52 5.76
N SER A 346 0.59 6.39 6.20
CA SER A 346 0.64 5.18 5.35
C SER A 346 -0.73 4.53 5.13
N SER A 347 -1.77 5.03 5.81
CA SER A 347 -3.17 4.62 5.62
C SER A 347 -3.97 5.53 4.67
N PHE A 348 -3.31 6.45 3.95
CA PHE A 348 -3.95 7.31 2.95
C PHE A 348 -4.85 6.55 1.97
N PRO A 349 -4.46 5.40 1.39
CA PRO A 349 -5.34 4.70 0.47
C PRO A 349 -6.64 4.22 1.11
N TYR A 350 -6.64 3.92 2.41
CA TYR A 350 -7.77 3.35 3.12
C TYR A 350 -8.72 4.42 3.68
N THR A 351 -8.16 5.51 4.21
CA THR A 351 -8.92 6.58 4.90
C THR A 351 -8.43 7.97 4.51
N PRO A 352 -8.46 8.36 3.24
CA PRO A 352 -7.72 9.52 2.76
C PRO A 352 -8.18 10.85 3.39
N TYR A 353 -9.49 11.01 3.65
CA TYR A 353 -10.03 12.17 4.35
C TYR A 353 -9.47 12.28 5.78
N TYR A 354 -9.44 11.18 6.55
CA TYR A 354 -8.95 11.16 7.93
C TYR A 354 -7.42 11.23 8.02
N SER A 355 -6.70 10.64 7.06
CA SER A 355 -5.24 10.73 6.98
C SER A 355 -4.79 12.15 6.64
N MET A 356 -5.53 12.85 5.78
CA MET A 356 -5.26 14.26 5.48
C MET A 356 -5.51 15.18 6.68
N GLN A 357 -6.54 14.90 7.50
CA GLN A 357 -6.74 15.61 8.78
C GLN A 357 -5.51 15.49 9.69
N VAL A 358 -4.89 14.31 9.76
CA VAL A 358 -3.66 14.09 10.54
C VAL A 358 -2.48 14.80 9.93
N LEU A 359 -2.23 14.61 8.62
CA LEU A 359 -1.12 15.27 7.92
C LEU A 359 -1.14 16.77 8.17
N ARG A 360 -2.29 17.41 7.94
CA ARG A 360 -2.43 18.85 8.11
C ARG A 360 -2.22 19.30 9.56
N ASN A 361 -2.74 18.57 10.54
CA ASN A 361 -2.49 18.87 11.94
C ASN A 361 -1.01 18.75 12.31
N LEU A 362 -0.34 17.66 11.91
CA LEU A 362 1.08 17.47 12.15
C LEU A 362 1.91 18.59 11.48
N TYR A 363 1.60 18.95 10.24
CA TYR A 363 2.35 19.97 9.51
C TYR A 363 2.12 21.38 10.08
N LEU A 364 0.87 21.78 10.32
CA LEU A 364 0.55 23.15 10.72
C LEU A 364 0.72 23.42 12.22
N ARG A 365 0.47 22.43 13.07
CA ARG A 365 0.51 22.61 14.53
C ARG A 365 1.78 22.08 15.16
N GLU A 366 2.29 20.94 14.69
CA GLU A 366 3.49 20.31 15.25
C GLU A 366 4.76 20.56 14.40
N GLY A 367 4.62 21.06 13.17
CA GLY A 367 5.67 21.05 12.15
C GLY A 367 6.97 21.75 12.57
N ASN A 368 6.88 22.86 13.30
CA ASN A 368 8.06 23.60 13.79
C ASN A 368 8.98 22.75 14.68
N ARG A 369 8.45 21.73 15.36
CA ARG A 369 9.20 20.82 16.24
C ARG A 369 9.38 19.44 15.62
N PHE A 370 8.41 19.00 14.83
CA PHE A 370 8.25 17.59 14.47
C PHE A 370 8.43 17.28 12.97
N PHE A 371 8.58 18.30 12.12
CA PHE A 371 8.90 18.14 10.71
C PHE A 371 10.33 18.63 10.44
N GLY A 372 11.22 17.72 10.03
CA GLY A 372 12.63 18.00 9.79
C GLY A 372 13.05 17.72 8.34
N PRO A 373 14.37 17.56 8.07
CA PRO A 373 14.90 17.47 6.71
C PRO A 373 14.37 16.26 5.91
N TYR A 374 13.98 15.20 6.62
CA TYR A 374 13.50 13.94 6.04
C TYR A 374 12.01 13.70 6.31
N GLY A 375 11.22 14.77 6.44
CA GLY A 375 9.79 14.70 6.75
C GLY A 375 9.52 14.69 8.26
N PHE A 376 8.41 14.09 8.68
CA PHE A 376 8.09 13.94 10.10
C PHE A 376 9.06 12.97 10.78
N TYR A 377 9.46 13.29 12.02
CA TYR A 377 10.17 12.34 12.88
C TYR A 377 9.26 11.18 13.30
N ASP A 378 9.86 10.16 13.89
CA ASP A 378 9.29 8.83 14.05
C ASP A 378 7.99 8.78 14.88
N ALA A 379 8.02 9.42 16.05
CA ALA A 379 6.91 9.40 16.99
C ALA A 379 6.97 10.56 17.98
N TYR A 380 5.85 10.83 18.66
CA TYR A 380 5.80 11.79 19.76
C TYR A 380 4.71 11.43 20.78
N ASN A 381 4.90 11.88 22.02
CA ASN A 381 3.98 11.72 23.13
C ASN A 381 3.75 13.07 23.81
N LYS A 382 2.55 13.64 23.60
CA LYS A 382 2.19 14.96 24.16
C LYS A 382 2.13 14.97 25.68
N GLY A 383 1.57 13.92 26.28
CA GLY A 383 1.43 13.81 27.73
C GLY A 383 2.78 13.83 28.46
N LEU A 384 3.82 13.29 27.81
CA LEU A 384 5.19 13.26 28.33
C LEU A 384 6.09 14.38 27.79
N ASN A 385 5.55 15.27 26.95
CA ASN A 385 6.32 16.31 26.22
C ASN A 385 7.54 15.74 25.46
N TRP A 386 7.44 14.49 25.00
CA TRP A 386 8.50 13.77 24.30
C TRP A 386 8.24 13.74 22.80
N TYR A 387 9.28 13.95 22.01
CA TYR A 387 9.25 13.93 20.56
C TYR A 387 10.54 13.24 20.12
N SER A 388 10.44 12.23 19.26
CA SER A 388 11.61 11.65 18.62
C SER A 388 12.35 12.72 17.82
N ASN A 389 13.67 12.62 17.80
CA ASN A 389 14.55 13.38 16.92
C ASN A 389 15.20 12.45 15.87
N GLN A 390 14.61 11.27 15.69
CA GLN A 390 15.09 10.23 14.78
C GLN A 390 14.06 9.93 13.69
N TYR A 391 14.55 9.25 12.68
CA TYR A 391 13.77 8.70 11.58
C TYR A 391 14.14 7.23 11.41
N LEU A 392 13.16 6.33 11.28
CA LEU A 392 13.38 4.93 10.95
C LEU A 392 13.01 4.65 9.49
N ALA A 393 13.82 3.84 8.80
CA ALA A 393 13.55 3.50 7.39
C ALA A 393 12.18 2.83 7.20
N ILE A 394 11.82 1.95 8.12
CA ILE A 394 10.58 1.17 8.07
C ILE A 394 9.33 2.03 8.26
N ASP A 395 9.46 3.19 8.90
CA ASP A 395 8.36 4.12 9.12
C ASP A 395 8.30 5.18 8.01
N GLN A 396 9.44 5.67 7.52
CA GLN A 396 9.50 6.65 6.43
C GLN A 396 9.10 6.06 5.07
N GLY A 397 9.47 4.81 4.79
CA GLY A 397 9.26 4.16 3.49
C GLY A 397 7.77 4.06 3.12
N PRO A 398 6.93 3.46 3.97
CA PRO A 398 5.50 3.34 3.75
C PRO A 398 4.79 4.68 3.57
N ILE A 399 5.25 5.77 4.22
CA ILE A 399 4.66 7.10 4.04
C ILE A 399 4.76 7.51 2.56
N VAL A 400 5.95 7.43 1.96
CA VAL A 400 6.15 7.80 0.54
C VAL A 400 5.30 6.91 -0.37
N VAL A 401 5.37 5.60 -0.15
CA VAL A 401 4.81 4.58 -1.04
C VAL A 401 3.29 4.56 -0.98
N MET A 402 2.69 4.56 0.21
CA MET A 402 1.24 4.47 0.36
C MET A 402 0.56 5.80 0.01
N MET A 403 1.20 6.94 0.26
CA MET A 403 0.72 8.21 -0.28
C MET A 403 0.72 8.18 -1.82
N GLU A 404 1.74 7.60 -2.45
CA GLU A 404 1.74 7.45 -3.92
C GLU A 404 0.68 6.48 -4.41
N ASN A 405 0.47 5.36 -3.72
CA ASN A 405 -0.61 4.43 -4.05
C ASN A 405 -2.00 5.08 -3.95
N TYR A 406 -2.21 5.97 -2.98
CA TYR A 406 -3.42 6.77 -2.92
C TYR A 406 -3.53 7.71 -4.13
N ARG A 407 -2.47 8.47 -4.44
CA ARG A 407 -2.49 9.51 -5.48
C ARG A 407 -2.62 8.96 -6.90
N SER A 408 -1.97 7.83 -7.20
CA SER A 408 -1.86 7.30 -8.57
C SER A 408 -1.99 5.78 -8.68
N GLY A 409 -1.88 5.05 -7.56
CA GLY A 409 -1.82 3.59 -7.55
C GLY A 409 -0.55 3.01 -8.18
N LEU A 410 0.54 3.79 -8.26
CA LEU A 410 1.76 3.42 -9.00
C LEU A 410 2.32 2.06 -8.61
N LEU A 411 2.61 1.84 -7.32
CA LEU A 411 3.27 0.62 -6.86
C LEU A 411 2.33 -0.59 -6.93
N TRP A 412 1.03 -0.39 -6.67
CA TRP A 412 0.01 -1.42 -6.90
C TRP A 412 -0.09 -1.86 -8.36
N LYS A 413 -0.06 -0.91 -9.32
CA LYS A 413 -0.02 -1.23 -10.75
C LYS A 413 1.25 -1.98 -11.16
N LEU A 414 2.39 -1.68 -10.52
CA LEU A 414 3.63 -2.42 -10.72
C LEU A 414 3.55 -3.84 -10.13
N GLY A 415 2.92 -3.98 -8.96
CA GLY A 415 2.65 -5.27 -8.34
C GLY A 415 1.79 -6.18 -9.22
N GLU A 416 0.69 -5.66 -9.80
CA GLU A 416 -0.14 -6.41 -10.75
C GLU A 416 0.64 -6.85 -12.00
N LYS A 417 1.62 -6.04 -12.44
CA LYS A 417 2.51 -6.37 -13.56
C LYS A 417 3.65 -7.34 -13.20
N THR A 418 3.82 -7.70 -11.93
CA THR A 418 4.90 -8.56 -11.46
C THR A 418 4.40 -10.02 -11.39
N PRO A 419 4.80 -10.90 -12.33
CA PRO A 419 4.22 -12.24 -12.45
C PRO A 419 4.40 -13.13 -11.22
N GLU A 420 5.48 -12.94 -10.47
CA GLU A 420 5.80 -13.70 -9.27
C GLU A 420 4.76 -13.47 -8.17
N LEU A 421 4.29 -12.22 -8.00
CA LEU A 421 3.24 -11.90 -7.03
C LEU A 421 1.91 -12.55 -7.43
N GLY A 422 1.53 -12.46 -8.71
CA GLY A 422 0.32 -13.13 -9.22
C GLY A 422 0.36 -14.65 -9.06
N THR A 423 1.53 -15.26 -9.29
CA THR A 423 1.75 -16.71 -9.09
C THR A 423 1.60 -17.09 -7.62
N GLY A 424 2.21 -16.32 -6.72
CA GLY A 424 2.10 -16.51 -5.27
C GLY A 424 0.66 -16.43 -4.78
N LEU A 425 -0.03 -15.33 -5.10
CA LEU A 425 -1.44 -15.11 -4.74
C LEU A 425 -2.34 -16.25 -5.24
N THR A 426 -2.15 -16.69 -6.49
CA THR A 426 -2.92 -17.81 -7.06
C THR A 426 -2.70 -19.09 -6.27
N LYS A 427 -1.45 -19.42 -5.92
CA LYS A 427 -1.12 -20.60 -5.10
C LYS A 427 -1.67 -20.52 -3.67
N MET A 428 -1.89 -19.33 -3.15
CA MET A 428 -2.55 -19.10 -1.86
C MET A 428 -4.08 -19.19 -1.95
N GLY A 429 -4.66 -19.28 -3.15
CA GLY A 429 -6.10 -19.21 -3.37
C GLY A 429 -6.68 -17.79 -3.31
N ILE A 430 -5.82 -16.75 -3.31
CA ILE A 430 -6.24 -15.35 -3.32
C ILE A 430 -6.52 -14.93 -4.77
N LYS A 431 -7.69 -14.35 -5.00
CA LYS A 431 -8.19 -13.93 -6.31
C LYS A 431 -8.86 -12.57 -6.25
N LYS A 432 -9.18 -12.00 -7.41
CA LYS A 432 -9.94 -10.75 -7.51
C LYS A 432 -11.33 -10.93 -6.85
N PRO A 433 -11.77 -9.98 -5.98
CA PRO A 433 -13.10 -10.02 -5.39
C PRO A 433 -14.20 -10.02 -6.45
N ALA A 434 -15.26 -10.80 -6.21
CA ALA A 434 -16.45 -10.84 -7.04
C ALA A 434 -17.60 -10.13 -6.33
N TYR A 435 -17.69 -8.82 -6.51
CA TYR A 435 -18.72 -8.00 -5.88
C TYR A 435 -20.05 -8.06 -6.65
N PRO A 436 -21.20 -8.08 -5.96
CA PRO A 436 -22.46 -7.62 -6.54
C PRO A 436 -22.37 -6.15 -6.98
N THR A 437 -23.39 -5.64 -7.66
CA THR A 437 -23.45 -4.21 -7.99
C THR A 437 -23.68 -3.40 -6.70
N GLY A 438 -22.78 -2.46 -6.36
CA GLY A 438 -22.85 -1.73 -5.08
C GLY A 438 -21.56 -0.99 -4.69
N PHE A 439 -21.48 -0.54 -3.43
CA PHE A 439 -20.40 0.33 -2.92
C PHE A 439 -19.53 -0.40 -1.88
N TYR A 440 -18.58 -1.22 -2.32
CA TYR A 440 -17.78 -2.08 -1.43
C TYR A 440 -16.43 -1.46 -1.00
N ALA A 441 -16.04 -0.35 -1.63
CA ALA A 441 -14.79 0.34 -1.31
C ALA A 441 -14.82 1.08 0.04
N TYR A 442 -16.00 1.29 0.63
CA TYR A 442 -16.17 2.14 1.80
C TYR A 442 -16.76 1.41 3.01
N ALA A 443 -16.51 1.96 4.20
CA ALA A 443 -17.23 1.63 5.41
C ALA A 443 -17.80 2.94 6.00
N PRO A 444 -19.12 3.03 6.26
CA PRO A 444 -19.69 4.20 6.91
C PRO A 444 -19.12 4.41 8.31
N ASP A 445 -18.95 5.66 8.75
CA ASP A 445 -18.59 5.95 10.14
C ASP A 445 -19.68 5.40 11.07
N PHE A 446 -19.29 4.54 12.02
CA PHE A 446 -20.23 3.81 12.87
C PHE A 446 -21.13 4.70 13.74
N ARG A 447 -20.78 5.98 13.93
CA ARG A 447 -21.55 6.94 14.74
C ARG A 447 -22.55 7.71 13.89
N THR A 448 -22.16 8.07 12.67
CA THR A 448 -22.98 8.93 11.79
C THR A 448 -23.77 8.14 10.75
N GLY A 449 -23.26 6.97 10.34
CA GLY A 449 -23.77 6.18 9.22
C GLY A 449 -23.43 6.77 7.84
N TYR A 450 -22.58 7.79 7.76
CA TYR A 450 -22.12 8.40 6.51
C TYR A 450 -20.73 7.91 6.14
N ILE A 451 -20.49 7.77 4.84
CA ILE A 451 -19.15 7.68 4.26
C ILE A 451 -18.64 9.11 4.08
N ASP A 452 -17.45 9.41 4.60
CA ASP A 452 -16.79 10.69 4.34
C ASP A 452 -16.01 10.59 3.03
N LEU A 453 -16.54 11.22 1.98
CA LEU A 453 -15.90 11.30 0.68
C LEU A 453 -15.43 12.74 0.44
N TRP A 454 -14.17 12.88 0.04
CA TRP A 454 -13.55 14.18 -0.16
C TRP A 454 -12.99 14.32 -1.57
N LYS A 455 -12.73 15.55 -2.00
CA LYS A 455 -12.13 15.80 -3.33
C LYS A 455 -10.69 15.29 -3.34
N HIS A 456 -10.38 14.41 -4.28
CA HIS A 456 -9.03 13.90 -4.47
C HIS A 456 -8.07 15.07 -4.76
N PRO A 457 -7.01 15.28 -3.96
CA PRO A 457 -6.17 16.48 -4.07
C PRO A 457 -5.57 16.69 -5.45
N ASP A 458 -5.11 15.63 -6.10
CA ASP A 458 -4.50 15.80 -7.41
C ASP A 458 -5.55 16.03 -8.53
N TRP A 459 -6.82 15.65 -8.34
CA TRP A 459 -7.84 15.71 -9.41
C TRP A 459 -8.82 16.86 -9.22
N GLY A 460 -8.90 17.41 -8.01
CA GLY A 460 -9.87 18.47 -7.67
C GLY A 460 -11.33 18.02 -7.79
N ALA A 461 -11.61 16.71 -7.77
CA ALA A 461 -12.94 16.11 -7.94
C ALA A 461 -13.18 15.00 -6.91
N TYR A 462 -14.43 14.71 -6.58
CA TYR A 462 -14.76 13.50 -5.83
C TYR A 462 -14.55 12.29 -6.72
N VAL A 463 -14.06 11.19 -6.15
CA VAL A 463 -13.88 9.91 -6.84
C VAL A 463 -14.69 8.86 -6.11
N LEU A 464 -15.73 8.35 -6.74
CA LEU A 464 -16.59 7.31 -6.18
C LEU A 464 -16.33 5.97 -6.87
N ASP A 465 -15.91 5.00 -6.09
CA ASP A 465 -15.72 3.61 -6.46
C ASP A 465 -17.02 2.83 -6.27
N PHE A 466 -17.42 2.05 -7.29
CA PHE A 466 -18.58 1.17 -7.23
C PHE A 466 -18.34 -0.09 -8.06
N ALA A 467 -18.93 -1.19 -7.64
CA ALA A 467 -18.90 -2.45 -8.37
C ALA A 467 -20.08 -2.56 -9.34
N VAL A 468 -19.86 -3.25 -10.46
CA VAL A 468 -20.87 -3.64 -11.44
C VAL A 468 -20.72 -5.14 -11.70
N LYS A 469 -21.81 -5.92 -11.61
CA LYS A 469 -21.78 -7.37 -11.89
C LYS A 469 -22.50 -7.76 -13.19
N GLY A 470 -23.59 -7.08 -13.53
CA GLY A 470 -24.39 -7.40 -14.71
C GLY A 470 -23.93 -6.67 -15.98
N THR A 471 -24.47 -7.09 -17.13
CA THR A 471 -24.27 -6.42 -18.43
C THR A 471 -25.30 -5.31 -18.71
N GLY A 472 -26.32 -5.20 -17.86
CA GLY A 472 -27.38 -4.19 -17.98
C GLY A 472 -26.87 -2.78 -17.69
N ALA A 473 -27.58 -1.78 -18.21
CA ALA A 473 -27.31 -0.39 -17.90
C ALA A 473 -27.50 -0.10 -16.40
N ILE A 474 -26.66 0.79 -15.87
CA ILE A 474 -26.75 1.28 -14.50
C ILE A 474 -27.22 2.73 -14.46
N THR A 475 -27.85 3.09 -13.35
CA THR A 475 -28.20 4.48 -13.00
C THR A 475 -27.64 4.78 -11.61
N LEU A 476 -26.94 5.91 -11.49
CA LEU A 476 -26.43 6.45 -10.22
C LEU A 476 -27.09 7.81 -9.97
N ALA A 477 -28.04 7.84 -9.05
CA ALA A 477 -28.79 9.03 -8.66
C ALA A 477 -28.37 9.52 -7.27
N VAL A 478 -28.38 10.83 -7.08
CA VAL A 478 -28.06 11.51 -5.83
C VAL A 478 -29.32 12.18 -5.31
N PHE A 479 -29.61 11.97 -4.04
CA PHE A 479 -30.76 12.51 -3.32
C PHE A 479 -30.29 13.41 -2.18
N ASP A 480 -31.03 14.49 -1.92
CA ASP A 480 -30.83 15.29 -0.71
C ASP A 480 -31.39 14.58 0.54
N GLU A 481 -31.17 15.16 1.73
CA GLU A 481 -31.67 14.58 2.99
C GLU A 481 -33.21 14.55 3.10
N ALA A 482 -33.92 15.29 2.23
CA ALA A 482 -35.38 15.23 2.12
C ALA A 482 -35.85 14.13 1.14
N GLY A 483 -34.93 13.37 0.54
CA GLY A 483 -35.22 12.29 -0.40
C GLY A 483 -35.59 12.78 -1.81
N ARG A 484 -35.30 14.04 -2.14
CA ARG A 484 -35.52 14.59 -3.49
C ARG A 484 -34.32 14.28 -4.36
N GLU A 485 -34.54 13.75 -5.56
CA GLU A 485 -33.47 13.57 -6.55
C GLU A 485 -32.92 14.94 -6.94
N VAL A 486 -31.63 15.17 -6.67
CA VAL A 486 -30.94 16.42 -6.99
C VAL A 486 -30.14 16.31 -8.27
N ARG A 487 -29.61 15.13 -8.60
CA ARG A 487 -28.84 14.89 -9.82
C ARG A 487 -28.72 13.39 -10.13
N LYS A 488 -28.74 13.04 -11.41
CA LYS A 488 -28.19 11.77 -11.90
C LYS A 488 -26.74 11.96 -12.34
N LEU A 489 -25.84 11.21 -11.71
CA LEU A 489 -24.42 11.18 -12.08
C LEU A 489 -24.16 10.18 -13.22
N ILE A 490 -24.94 9.12 -13.28
CA ILE A 490 -24.99 8.16 -14.40
C ILE A 490 -26.46 7.91 -14.73
N ASP A 491 -26.83 8.00 -16.00
CA ASP A 491 -28.19 7.75 -16.47
C ASP A 491 -28.16 6.65 -17.55
N ALA A 492 -28.67 5.46 -17.20
CA ALA A 492 -28.82 4.32 -18.09
C ALA A 492 -27.58 4.00 -18.97
N LYS A 493 -26.40 3.89 -18.35
CA LYS A 493 -25.13 3.59 -19.05
C LYS A 493 -24.58 2.21 -18.67
N THR A 494 -24.04 1.48 -19.64
CA THR A 494 -23.36 0.18 -19.41
C THR A 494 -21.91 0.37 -19.03
N TYR A 495 -21.42 -0.44 -18.09
CA TYR A 495 -20.03 -0.51 -17.67
C TYR A 495 -19.54 -1.97 -17.73
N PRO A 496 -18.24 -2.23 -17.89
CA PRO A 496 -17.68 -3.56 -17.72
C PRO A 496 -17.95 -4.11 -16.30
N GLU A 497 -18.00 -5.43 -16.17
CA GLU A 497 -18.04 -6.08 -14.86
C GLU A 497 -16.76 -5.76 -14.06
N GLY A 498 -16.92 -5.56 -12.75
CA GLY A 498 -15.84 -5.25 -11.82
C GLY A 498 -15.97 -3.88 -11.15
N MET A 499 -14.91 -3.45 -10.48
CA MET A 499 -14.83 -2.14 -9.86
C MET A 499 -14.67 -1.04 -10.91
N GLN A 500 -15.49 0.00 -10.77
CA GLN A 500 -15.53 1.19 -11.62
C GLN A 500 -15.28 2.42 -10.75
N GLN A 501 -14.73 3.47 -11.36
CA GLN A 501 -14.54 4.77 -10.73
C GLN A 501 -15.30 5.84 -11.49
N LEU A 502 -15.97 6.74 -10.76
CA LEU A 502 -16.58 7.93 -11.31
C LEU A 502 -16.00 9.16 -10.62
N ALA A 503 -15.38 10.02 -11.42
CA ALA A 503 -15.00 11.35 -10.99
C ALA A 503 -16.14 12.35 -11.25
N PHE A 504 -16.45 13.22 -10.28
CA PHE A 504 -17.53 14.19 -10.43
C PHE A 504 -17.32 15.44 -9.57
N GLN A 505 -17.97 16.53 -9.97
CA GLN A 505 -18.10 17.76 -9.20
C GLN A 505 -19.49 17.84 -8.58
N PHE A 506 -19.53 18.23 -7.31
CA PHE A 506 -20.76 18.40 -6.54
C PHE A 506 -20.54 19.42 -5.41
N PRO A 507 -21.60 20.08 -4.90
CA PRO A 507 -21.50 20.87 -3.68
C PRO A 507 -21.22 20.01 -2.44
N ASP A 508 -20.58 20.59 -1.44
CA ASP A 508 -20.44 19.97 -0.12
C ASP A 508 -21.81 19.71 0.51
N GLY A 509 -21.88 18.71 1.37
CA GLY A 509 -23.09 18.38 2.11
C GLY A 509 -23.34 16.89 2.24
N LYS A 510 -24.51 16.57 2.76
CA LYS A 510 -24.95 15.21 3.05
C LYS A 510 -25.98 14.77 2.02
N TYR A 511 -25.74 13.61 1.42
CA TYR A 511 -26.57 13.08 0.34
C TYR A 511 -26.73 11.56 0.46
N GLU A 512 -27.76 11.03 -0.16
CA GLU A 512 -27.93 9.60 -0.40
C GLU A 512 -27.64 9.28 -1.86
N PHE A 513 -26.73 8.34 -2.10
CA PHE A 513 -26.36 7.86 -3.43
C PHE A 513 -27.03 6.52 -3.67
N GLU A 514 -27.78 6.41 -4.77
CA GLU A 514 -28.48 5.20 -5.17
C GLU A 514 -27.90 4.67 -6.48
N LEU A 515 -27.39 3.44 -6.44
CA LEU A 515 -26.95 2.69 -7.61
C LEU A 515 -27.97 1.62 -7.95
N VAL A 516 -28.46 1.63 -9.19
CA VAL A 516 -29.44 0.67 -9.71
C VAL A 516 -28.90 -0.06 -10.92
N GLN A 517 -29.07 -1.38 -10.98
CA GLN A 517 -28.86 -2.21 -12.16
C GLN A 517 -29.97 -3.27 -12.26
N GLY A 518 -30.90 -3.12 -13.19
CA GLY A 518 -32.06 -4.01 -13.28
C GLY A 518 -32.90 -3.96 -12.00
N ALA A 519 -33.00 -5.09 -11.30
CA ALA A 519 -33.70 -5.18 -10.01
C ALA A 519 -32.80 -4.89 -8.80
N ASP A 520 -31.47 -4.89 -8.98
CA ASP A 520 -30.52 -4.61 -7.90
C ASP A 520 -30.50 -3.10 -7.61
N LYS A 521 -30.70 -2.75 -6.34
CA LYS A 521 -30.71 -1.37 -5.85
C LYS A 521 -29.93 -1.28 -4.55
N GLN A 522 -28.89 -0.46 -4.54
CA GLN A 522 -28.05 -0.20 -3.37
C GLN A 522 -28.05 1.29 -3.05
N ARG A 523 -28.09 1.62 -1.75
CA ARG A 523 -28.05 3.00 -1.25
C ARG A 523 -26.96 3.17 -0.21
N VAL A 524 -26.27 4.30 -0.26
CA VAL A 524 -25.31 4.72 0.77
C VAL A 524 -25.47 6.20 1.08
N LYS A 525 -25.22 6.57 2.34
CA LYS A 525 -25.17 7.96 2.76
C LYS A 525 -23.73 8.46 2.65
N ILE A 526 -23.52 9.58 1.98
CA ILE A 526 -22.21 10.16 1.75
C ILE A 526 -22.20 11.61 2.20
N SER A 527 -21.21 11.97 3.03
CA SER A 527 -20.88 13.35 3.34
C SER A 527 -19.74 13.77 2.41
N LEU A 528 -20.00 14.77 1.57
CA LEU A 528 -19.05 15.32 0.61
C LEU A 528 -18.31 16.50 1.23
N HIS A 529 -16.98 16.40 1.24
CA HIS A 529 -16.06 17.39 1.84
C HIS A 529 -15.12 18.01 0.80
N GLN A 530 -15.11 19.33 0.66
CA GLN A 530 -14.14 20.05 -0.17
C GLN A 530 -12.83 20.35 0.56
N SER A 531 -12.89 20.50 1.88
CA SER A 531 -11.73 20.73 2.72
C SER A 531 -11.68 19.73 3.87
N VAL A 532 -10.51 19.61 4.50
CA VAL A 532 -10.33 18.86 5.75
C VAL A 532 -10.26 19.80 6.95
N ASP A 533 -10.89 20.96 6.85
CA ASP A 533 -10.91 21.94 7.95
C ASP A 533 -11.62 21.35 9.15
N ASN A 534 -10.81 20.84 10.08
CA ASN A 534 -11.26 20.43 11.38
C ASN A 534 -11.70 21.68 12.15
N GLN A 535 -12.88 21.55 12.76
CA GLN A 535 -13.26 22.22 14.00
C GLN A 535 -12.12 22.19 15.02
#